data_AF-A0A7K4BI38-F1
#
_entry.id   AF-A0A7K4BI38-F1
#
_cell.length_a   1.000
_cell.length_b   1.000
_cell.length_c   1.000
_cell.angle_alpha   90.00
_cell.angle_beta   90.00
_cell.angle_gamma   90.00
#
_symmetry.space_group_name_H-M   'P 1'
#
loop_
_entity.id
_entity.type
_entity.pdbx_description
1 polymer ?
#
loop_
_entity_poly.entity_id
_entity_poly.type
_entity_poly.pdbx_seq_one_letter_code
_entity_poly.pdbx_strand_id
1 'polypeptide(L)'
;HFTLQNVIHWVKSIAIEKEDVGSYEKITDDIAVGHYQPVNSHRYLSQCHEHIFHFTKGGDVALDKLSVGVPYQDKSNIGRWKAAKRDLRDRGNTWFIPYQTIRSSRPHPTTFPVKLPEMCIRLHGPSPETLVMDPFMGIGSTALAAIALGVDYIGFEIDPAYQEIAETRIAEARNQEQYDLSLYL
;
A
#
# COMPACT_ATOMS: atom_id res chain seq x y z
N HIS A 1 -14.79 18.49 -12.05
CA HIS A 1 -14.59 18.31 -10.60
C HIS A 1 -14.38 16.81 -10.34
N PHE A 2 -13.69 16.44 -9.27
CA PHE A 2 -13.58 15.05 -8.82
C PHE A 2 -14.50 14.81 -7.63
N THR A 3 -14.95 13.57 -7.44
CA THR A 3 -15.84 13.11 -6.37
C THR A 3 -15.10 12.11 -5.49
N LEU A 4 -15.19 12.26 -4.17
CA LEU A 4 -14.63 11.30 -3.22
C LEU A 4 -15.41 9.99 -3.33
N GLN A 5 -14.76 8.92 -3.75
CA GLN A 5 -15.40 7.62 -3.93
C GLN A 5 -15.09 6.67 -2.76
N ASN A 6 -13.85 6.66 -2.26
CA ASN A 6 -13.48 5.83 -1.12
C ASN A 6 -12.51 6.57 -0.18
N VAL A 7 -12.54 6.21 1.09
CA VAL A 7 -11.51 6.55 2.08
C VAL A 7 -10.85 5.26 2.53
N ILE A 8 -9.54 5.19 2.34
CA ILE A 8 -8.70 4.07 2.76
C ILE A 8 -7.88 4.52 3.97
N HIS A 9 -7.83 3.69 5.00
CA HIS A 9 -7.00 3.87 6.18
C HIS A 9 -5.69 3.10 5.97
N TRP A 10 -4.61 3.82 5.67
CA TRP A 10 -3.28 3.26 5.59
C TRP A 10 -2.71 3.13 7.01
N VAL A 11 -2.70 1.90 7.52
CA VAL A 11 -2.23 1.59 8.85
C VAL A 11 -0.74 1.25 8.82
N LYS A 12 0.03 2.02 9.57
CA LYS A 12 1.49 1.93 9.67
C LYS A 12 1.93 1.06 10.85
N SER A 13 1.12 1.02 11.91
CA SER A 13 1.35 0.20 13.10
C SER A 13 0.02 -0.29 13.70
N ILE A 14 0.00 -1.51 14.20
CA ILE A 14 -1.14 -2.11 14.91
C ILE A 14 -0.67 -2.88 16.15
N ALA A 15 -1.53 -2.88 17.16
CA ALA A 15 -1.45 -3.79 18.31
C ALA A 15 -2.74 -4.63 18.32
N ILE A 16 -2.59 -5.94 18.47
CA ILE A 16 -3.68 -6.90 18.57
C ILE A 16 -3.32 -7.86 19.70
N GLU A 17 -4.08 -7.83 20.78
CA GLU A 17 -3.84 -8.68 21.94
C GLU A 17 -4.42 -10.08 21.70
N LYS A 18 -3.71 -11.11 22.15
CA LYS A 18 -4.10 -12.51 21.97
C LYS A 18 -5.47 -12.80 22.58
N GLU A 19 -5.79 -12.13 23.68
CA GLU A 19 -7.07 -12.28 24.39
C GLU A 19 -8.25 -11.77 23.55
N ASP A 20 -8.11 -10.63 22.87
CA ASP A 20 -9.15 -10.04 22.02
C ASP A 20 -9.46 -10.86 20.77
N VAL A 21 -8.46 -11.59 20.28
CA VAL A 21 -8.57 -12.39 19.06
C VAL A 21 -9.33 -13.70 19.32
N GLY A 22 -9.43 -14.18 20.55
CA GLY A 22 -10.17 -15.41 20.85
C GLY A 22 -9.60 -16.66 20.14
N SER A 23 -10.43 -17.39 19.40
CA SER A 23 -10.10 -18.71 18.84
C SER A 23 -9.47 -18.70 17.44
N TYR A 24 -9.02 -17.57 16.91
CA TYR A 24 -8.30 -17.57 15.62
C TYR A 24 -6.94 -18.28 15.75
N GLU A 25 -6.89 -19.51 15.25
CA GLU A 25 -5.75 -20.45 15.38
C GLU A 25 -4.41 -19.90 14.87
N LYS A 26 -4.43 -18.93 13.93
CA LYS A 26 -3.23 -18.36 13.32
C LYS A 26 -2.56 -17.26 14.15
N ILE A 27 -3.23 -16.75 15.19
CA ILE A 27 -2.69 -15.72 16.07
C ILE A 27 -2.48 -16.38 17.43
N THR A 28 -1.22 -16.79 17.68
CA THR A 28 -0.83 -17.58 18.84
C THR A 28 -0.27 -16.75 19.99
N ASP A 29 0.01 -15.47 19.76
CA ASP A 29 0.56 -14.52 20.73
C ASP A 29 0.09 -13.09 20.41
N ASP A 30 0.41 -12.14 21.28
CA ASP A 30 0.20 -10.71 21.05
C ASP A 30 0.96 -10.26 19.79
N ILE A 31 0.30 -9.43 18.98
CA ILE A 31 0.88 -8.86 17.76
C ILE A 31 1.03 -7.35 17.96
N ALA A 32 2.27 -6.88 18.11
CA ALA A 32 2.62 -5.47 18.00
C ALA A 32 3.60 -5.29 16.84
N VAL A 33 3.14 -4.72 15.74
CA VAL A 33 3.89 -4.71 14.47
C VAL A 33 3.74 -3.39 13.72
N GLY A 34 4.76 -3.07 12.92
CA GLY A 34 4.80 -1.90 12.04
C GLY A 34 5.61 -0.73 12.59
N HIS A 35 5.58 0.39 11.88
CA HIS A 35 6.34 1.58 12.22
C HIS A 35 5.59 2.43 13.26
N TYR A 36 6.03 2.34 14.51
CA TYR A 36 5.50 3.13 15.62
C TYR A 36 6.45 4.28 15.96
N GLN A 37 5.95 5.52 15.85
CA GLN A 37 6.66 6.71 16.30
C GLN A 37 5.85 7.38 17.42
N PRO A 38 6.35 7.36 18.68
CA PRO A 38 5.60 7.90 19.79
C PRO A 38 5.52 9.43 19.71
N VAL A 39 4.33 9.97 19.98
CA VAL A 39 4.17 11.41 20.22
C VAL A 39 4.53 11.68 21.68
N ASN A 40 5.50 12.57 21.91
CA ASN A 40 5.85 13.00 23.26
C ASN A 40 4.81 14.00 23.79
N SER A 41 3.64 13.50 24.17
CA SER A 41 2.54 14.31 24.69
C SER A 41 1.74 13.53 25.72
N HIS A 42 1.36 14.20 26.80
CA HIS A 42 0.36 13.70 27.75
C HIS A 42 -1.08 13.89 27.27
N ARG A 43 -1.29 14.52 26.09
CA ARG A 43 -2.62 14.91 25.58
C ARG A 43 -3.06 14.14 24.35
N TYR A 44 -2.12 13.63 23.54
CA TYR A 44 -2.41 13.08 22.23
C TYR A 44 -1.88 11.66 22.10
N LEU A 45 -2.66 10.81 21.43
CA LEU A 45 -2.22 9.48 21.03
C LEU A 45 -1.26 9.57 19.84
N SER A 46 -0.33 8.62 19.77
CA SER A 46 0.54 8.42 18.61
C SER A 46 -0.29 8.06 17.38
N GLN A 47 0.01 8.67 16.24
CA GLN A 47 -0.73 8.45 15.00
C GLN A 47 -0.22 7.20 14.28
N CYS A 48 -1.00 6.12 14.35
CA CYS A 48 -0.63 4.83 13.76
C CYS A 48 -1.13 4.62 12.33
N HIS A 49 -1.87 5.58 11.76
CA HIS A 49 -2.41 5.48 10.41
C HIS A 49 -2.49 6.85 9.72
N GLU A 50 -2.67 6.82 8.40
CA GLU A 50 -2.96 7.96 7.54
C GLU A 50 -4.15 7.66 6.64
N HIS A 51 -4.70 8.69 5.99
CA HIS A 51 -5.80 8.55 5.04
C HIS A 51 -5.27 8.58 3.61
N ILE A 52 -5.80 7.68 2.77
CA ILE A 52 -5.70 7.78 1.32
C ILE A 52 -7.11 8.09 0.81
N PHE A 53 -7.26 9.29 0.27
CA PHE A 53 -8.51 9.72 -0.33
C PHE A 53 -8.54 9.34 -1.80
N HIS A 54 -9.43 8.43 -2.16
CA HIS A 54 -9.60 7.98 -3.54
C HIS A 54 -10.72 8.79 -4.21
N PHE A 55 -10.30 9.77 -5.00
CA PHE A 55 -11.18 10.63 -5.80
C PHE A 55 -11.25 10.14 -7.25
N THR A 56 -12.44 10.19 -7.85
CA THR A 56 -12.65 9.82 -9.26
C THR A 56 -13.52 10.86 -9.96
N LYS A 57 -13.55 10.87 -11.30
CA LYS A 57 -14.24 11.94 -12.05
C LYS A 57 -15.76 11.95 -11.79
N GLY A 58 -16.37 10.76 -11.61
CA GLY A 58 -17.81 10.60 -11.39
C GLY A 58 -18.20 10.04 -10.02
N GLY A 59 -17.26 9.51 -9.23
CA GLY A 59 -17.57 8.79 -7.99
C GLY A 59 -18.08 7.36 -8.21
N ASP A 60 -18.01 6.84 -9.43
CA ASP A 60 -18.62 5.60 -9.89
C ASP A 60 -17.65 4.69 -10.66
N VAL A 61 -16.34 4.95 -10.59
CA VAL A 61 -15.33 4.13 -11.26
C VAL A 61 -15.33 2.71 -10.67
N ALA A 62 -15.49 1.70 -11.52
CA ALA A 62 -15.40 0.31 -11.11
C ALA A 62 -13.98 -0.03 -10.64
N LEU A 63 -13.88 -0.86 -9.59
CA LEU A 63 -12.62 -1.30 -9.01
C LEU A 63 -12.43 -2.80 -9.17
N ASP A 64 -11.22 -3.23 -9.53
CA ASP A 64 -10.79 -4.63 -9.41
C ASP A 64 -10.35 -4.91 -7.95
N LYS A 65 -11.34 -4.98 -7.06
CA LYS A 65 -11.10 -5.15 -5.60
C LYS A 65 -10.33 -6.43 -5.25
N LEU A 66 -10.38 -7.42 -6.14
CA LEU A 66 -9.74 -8.72 -5.92
C LEU A 66 -8.27 -8.71 -6.33
N SER A 67 -7.80 -7.75 -7.13
CA SER A 67 -6.37 -7.60 -7.47
C SER A 67 -5.48 -7.35 -6.24
N VAL A 68 -6.06 -6.75 -5.19
CA VAL A 68 -5.42 -6.53 -3.88
C VAL A 68 -6.07 -7.36 -2.76
N GLY A 69 -6.91 -8.32 -3.14
CA GLY A 69 -7.68 -9.14 -2.21
C GLY A 69 -6.82 -9.97 -1.26
N VAL A 70 -7.47 -10.54 -0.26
CA VAL A 70 -6.83 -11.45 0.71
C VAL A 70 -7.61 -12.76 0.81
N PRO A 71 -6.97 -13.89 1.13
CA PRO A 71 -7.69 -15.13 1.38
C PRO A 71 -8.72 -14.98 2.49
N TYR A 72 -9.76 -15.81 2.45
CA TYR A 72 -10.68 -15.89 3.59
C TYR A 72 -9.94 -16.47 4.80
N GLN A 73 -10.16 -15.90 5.98
CA GLN A 73 -9.61 -16.46 7.20
C GLN A 73 -10.41 -17.70 7.61
N ASP A 74 -11.72 -17.56 7.73
CA ASP A 74 -12.66 -18.67 7.89
C ASP A 74 -13.12 -19.18 6.51
N LYS A 75 -12.65 -20.38 6.16
CA LYS A 75 -12.90 -21.02 4.86
C LYS A 75 -14.37 -21.41 4.65
N SER A 76 -15.16 -21.51 5.71
CA SER A 76 -16.60 -21.75 5.57
C SER A 76 -17.34 -20.57 4.92
N ASN A 77 -16.70 -19.39 4.81
CA ASN A 77 -17.24 -18.26 4.04
C ASN A 77 -17.14 -18.43 2.52
N ILE A 78 -16.34 -19.38 2.03
CA ILE A 78 -16.29 -19.71 0.61
C ILE A 78 -17.64 -20.35 0.25
N GLY A 79 -18.34 -19.79 -0.74
CA GLY A 79 -19.68 -20.24 -1.12
C GLY A 79 -20.85 -19.74 -0.25
N ARG A 80 -20.61 -19.15 0.94
CA ARG A 80 -21.69 -18.48 1.72
C ARG A 80 -22.31 -17.32 0.94
N TRP A 81 -21.50 -16.62 0.16
CA TRP A 81 -21.93 -15.53 -0.72
C TRP A 81 -21.88 -16.01 -2.17
N LYS A 82 -22.90 -15.69 -2.98
CA LYS A 82 -22.98 -16.08 -4.40
C LYS A 82 -21.74 -15.69 -5.22
N ALA A 83 -21.02 -14.64 -4.80
CA ALA A 83 -19.78 -14.15 -5.44
C ALA A 83 -18.49 -14.83 -4.94
N ALA A 84 -18.50 -15.53 -3.79
CA ALA A 84 -17.32 -16.13 -3.17
C ALA A 84 -17.00 -17.51 -3.78
N LYS A 85 -16.60 -17.52 -5.06
CA LYS A 85 -16.26 -18.74 -5.82
C LYS A 85 -14.82 -19.23 -5.64
N ARG A 86 -13.96 -18.41 -5.02
CA ARG A 86 -12.54 -18.67 -4.77
C ARG A 86 -12.17 -18.23 -3.35
N ASP A 87 -11.08 -18.75 -2.82
CA ASP A 87 -10.51 -18.36 -1.52
C ASP A 87 -9.83 -16.97 -1.59
N LEU A 88 -10.61 -15.96 -1.95
CA LEU A 88 -10.15 -14.58 -2.09
C LEU A 88 -11.34 -13.64 -1.87
N ARG A 89 -11.18 -12.72 -0.93
CA ARG A 89 -12.13 -11.64 -0.65
C ARG A 89 -11.53 -10.28 -0.94
N ASP A 90 -12.39 -9.28 -1.10
CA ASP A 90 -12.00 -7.88 -0.98
C ASP A 90 -11.25 -7.69 0.35
N ARG A 91 -10.08 -7.03 0.28
CA ARG A 91 -9.26 -6.68 1.45
C ARG A 91 -10.04 -5.78 2.41
N GLY A 92 -10.89 -4.90 1.87
CA GLY A 92 -11.51 -3.80 2.60
C GLY A 92 -10.63 -2.54 2.54
N ASN A 93 -11.04 -1.52 3.29
CA ASN A 93 -10.43 -0.18 3.26
C ASN A 93 -9.43 0.07 4.40
N THR A 94 -9.05 -0.95 5.18
CA THR A 94 -8.00 -0.85 6.21
C THR A 94 -6.77 -1.59 5.73
N TRP A 95 -5.73 -0.85 5.33
CA TRP A 95 -4.54 -1.39 4.69
C TRP A 95 -3.36 -1.33 5.65
N PHE A 96 -3.01 -2.47 6.26
CA PHE A 96 -1.76 -2.59 6.99
C PHE A 96 -0.59 -2.75 6.02
N ILE A 97 0.18 -1.67 5.86
CA ILE A 97 1.37 -1.60 4.98
C ILE A 97 2.46 -0.91 5.80
N PRO A 98 3.24 -1.66 6.60
CA PRO A 98 4.30 -1.08 7.40
C PRO A 98 5.45 -0.63 6.51
N TYR A 99 6.26 0.31 6.99
CA TYR A 99 7.56 0.55 6.38
C TYR A 99 8.49 -0.62 6.71
N GLN A 100 9.42 -0.94 5.81
CA GLN A 100 10.50 -1.86 6.12
C GLN A 100 11.28 -1.40 7.36
N THR A 101 11.54 -2.34 8.27
CA THR A 101 12.33 -2.08 9.48
C THR A 101 13.80 -1.94 9.10
N ILE A 102 14.22 -0.72 8.76
CA ILE A 102 15.63 -0.41 8.51
C ILE A 102 16.30 -0.26 9.89
N ARG A 103 17.26 -1.14 10.21
CA ARG A 103 18.05 -1.10 11.46
C ARG A 103 19.13 -0.01 11.47
N SER A 104 19.36 0.65 10.34
CA SER A 104 20.24 1.81 10.16
C SER A 104 19.43 3.10 9.92
N SER A 105 20.07 4.26 10.10
CA SER A 105 19.43 5.56 9.87
C SER A 105 18.88 5.65 8.44
N ARG A 106 17.59 5.99 8.30
CA ARG A 106 17.00 6.22 6.98
C ARG A 106 17.65 7.44 6.34
N PRO A 107 18.09 7.36 5.07
CA PRO A 107 18.63 8.53 4.38
C PRO A 107 17.58 9.63 4.17
N HIS A 108 16.28 9.29 4.15
CA HIS A 108 15.21 10.25 3.93
C HIS A 108 14.01 10.07 4.87
N PRO A 109 13.45 11.18 5.40
CA PRO A 109 12.42 11.13 6.44
C PRO A 109 11.00 10.80 5.96
N THR A 110 10.68 10.81 4.66
CA THR A 110 9.26 10.94 4.24
C THR A 110 8.90 10.17 2.97
N THR A 111 9.08 8.84 2.94
CA THR A 111 8.87 8.07 1.69
C THR A 111 7.92 6.91 1.93
N PHE A 112 6.73 6.94 1.30
CA PHE A 112 5.78 5.83 1.43
C PHE A 112 6.34 4.53 0.82
N PRO A 113 5.98 3.35 1.36
CA PRO A 113 6.37 2.06 0.80
C PRO A 113 5.86 1.89 -0.64
N VAL A 114 6.65 1.27 -1.52
CA VAL A 114 6.29 1.01 -2.93
C VAL A 114 4.97 0.22 -3.06
N LYS A 115 4.68 -0.65 -2.08
CA LYS A 115 3.41 -1.38 -2.02
C LYS A 115 2.16 -0.48 -1.95
N LEU A 116 2.30 0.75 -1.45
CA LEU A 116 1.19 1.68 -1.34
C LEU A 116 0.66 2.11 -2.73
N PRO A 117 1.47 2.74 -3.62
CA PRO A 117 1.04 3.03 -4.98
C PRO A 117 0.78 1.75 -5.78
N GLU A 118 1.51 0.66 -5.57
CA GLU A 118 1.24 -0.62 -6.25
C GLU A 118 -0.20 -1.09 -6.00
N MET A 119 -0.65 -1.11 -4.74
CA MET A 119 -2.02 -1.49 -4.41
C MET A 119 -3.04 -0.52 -4.98
N CYS A 120 -2.76 0.79 -4.99
CA CYS A 120 -3.61 1.78 -5.64
C CYS A 120 -3.76 1.52 -7.14
N ILE A 121 -2.65 1.27 -7.86
CA ILE A 121 -2.66 1.01 -9.31
C ILE A 121 -3.42 -0.28 -9.60
N ARG A 122 -3.10 -1.38 -8.89
CA ARG A 122 -3.78 -2.68 -9.04
C ARG A 122 -5.28 -2.59 -8.85
N LEU A 123 -5.76 -1.76 -7.92
CA LEU A 123 -7.19 -1.59 -7.63
C LEU A 123 -7.99 -1.10 -8.84
N HIS A 124 -7.33 -0.45 -9.81
CA HIS A 124 -7.93 0.02 -11.05
C HIS A 124 -7.83 -0.96 -12.22
N GLY A 125 -7.28 -2.16 -12.02
CA GLY A 125 -7.14 -3.18 -13.06
C GLY A 125 -6.25 -2.69 -14.22
N PRO A 126 -4.96 -2.42 -13.96
CA PRO A 126 -4.06 -1.83 -14.94
C PRO A 126 -3.92 -2.72 -16.18
N SER A 127 -3.77 -2.06 -17.32
CA SER A 127 -3.43 -2.66 -18.62
C SER A 127 -2.13 -2.04 -19.16
N PRO A 128 -1.51 -2.61 -20.20
CA PRO A 128 -0.32 -2.01 -20.82
C PRO A 128 -0.50 -0.56 -21.28
N GLU A 129 -1.72 -0.11 -21.54
CA GLU A 129 -2.06 1.27 -21.93
C GLU A 129 -2.28 2.20 -20.72
N THR A 130 -2.19 1.68 -19.50
CA THR A 130 -2.35 2.47 -18.28
C THR A 130 -1.17 3.41 -18.10
N LEU A 131 -1.48 4.67 -17.82
CA LEU A 131 -0.50 5.71 -17.52
C LEU A 131 -0.71 6.23 -16.09
N VAL A 132 0.31 6.11 -15.25
CA VAL A 132 0.31 6.60 -13.87
C VAL A 132 0.98 7.97 -13.81
N MET A 133 0.35 8.95 -13.17
CA MET A 133 0.95 10.28 -12.98
C MET A 133 1.19 10.56 -11.50
N ASP A 134 2.41 10.97 -11.15
CA ASP A 134 2.76 11.45 -9.82
C ASP A 134 3.37 12.86 -9.88
N PRO A 135 2.63 13.92 -9.50
CA PRO A 135 3.15 15.28 -9.53
C PRO A 135 4.15 15.59 -8.40
N PHE A 136 4.34 14.68 -7.44
CA PHE A 136 5.23 14.82 -6.29
C PHE A 136 6.01 13.52 -6.09
N MET A 137 6.78 13.15 -7.13
CA MET A 137 7.41 11.84 -7.28
C MET A 137 8.36 11.49 -6.11
N GLY A 138 8.92 12.49 -5.42
CA GLY A 138 9.86 12.29 -4.33
C GLY A 138 11.03 11.43 -4.80
N ILE A 139 11.32 10.36 -4.06
CA ILE A 139 12.38 9.41 -4.42
C ILE A 139 11.89 8.27 -5.34
N GLY A 140 10.75 8.40 -6.01
CA GLY A 140 10.35 7.50 -7.10
C GLY A 140 9.50 6.28 -6.71
N SER A 141 8.92 6.20 -5.51
CA SER A 141 8.14 5.01 -5.09
C SER A 141 6.97 4.68 -6.03
N THR A 142 6.31 5.69 -6.61
CA THR A 142 5.22 5.49 -7.59
C THR A 142 5.74 4.93 -8.93
N ALA A 143 6.86 5.47 -9.42
CA ALA A 143 7.51 4.96 -10.63
C ALA A 143 7.95 3.49 -10.48
N LEU A 144 8.50 3.12 -9.33
CA LEU A 144 8.89 1.73 -9.04
C LEU A 144 7.69 0.78 -9.06
N ALA A 145 6.56 1.19 -8.49
CA ALA A 145 5.33 0.42 -8.56
C ALA A 145 4.81 0.28 -9.99
N ALA A 146 4.85 1.35 -10.79
CA ALA A 146 4.45 1.32 -12.18
C ALA A 146 5.33 0.37 -13.01
N ILE A 147 6.66 0.44 -12.85
CA ILE A 147 7.63 -0.46 -13.49
C ILE A 147 7.34 -1.92 -13.14
N ALA A 148 7.16 -2.22 -11.86
CA ALA A 148 6.86 -3.58 -11.40
C ALA A 148 5.53 -4.14 -11.95
N LEU A 149 4.57 -3.26 -12.23
CA LEU A 149 3.29 -3.62 -12.83
C LEU A 149 3.31 -3.60 -14.36
N GLY A 150 4.43 -3.22 -14.98
CA GLY A 150 4.58 -3.16 -16.43
C GLY A 150 3.71 -2.07 -17.08
N VAL A 151 3.49 -0.95 -16.39
CA VAL A 151 2.71 0.19 -16.89
C VAL A 151 3.56 1.45 -17.00
N ASP A 152 3.15 2.36 -17.88
CA ASP A 152 3.84 3.63 -18.06
C ASP A 152 3.58 4.60 -16.91
N TYR A 153 4.51 5.53 -16.69
CA TYR A 153 4.36 6.59 -15.72
C TYR A 153 4.96 7.92 -16.19
N ILE A 154 4.45 9.00 -15.60
CA ILE A 154 5.02 10.35 -15.68
C ILE A 154 5.09 10.89 -14.26
N GLY A 155 6.17 11.59 -13.92
CA GLY A 155 6.17 12.36 -12.70
C GLY A 155 7.11 13.54 -12.69
N PHE A 156 6.94 14.32 -11.63
CA PHE A 156 7.61 15.58 -11.42
C PHE A 156 8.17 15.62 -10.00
N GLU A 157 9.37 16.14 -9.85
CA GLU A 157 10.01 16.40 -8.56
C GLU A 157 10.77 17.73 -8.69
N ILE A 158 10.67 18.57 -7.66
CA ILE A 158 11.28 19.91 -7.66
C ILE A 158 12.64 19.91 -6.96
N ASP A 159 12.84 18.99 -6.01
CA ASP A 159 14.10 18.84 -5.29
C ASP A 159 15.09 18.01 -6.13
N PRO A 160 16.19 18.61 -6.60
CA PRO A 160 17.16 17.90 -7.45
C PRO A 160 17.82 16.71 -6.74
N ALA A 161 17.97 16.75 -5.41
CA ALA A 161 18.54 15.63 -4.66
C ALA A 161 17.57 14.44 -4.63
N TYR A 162 16.27 14.69 -4.49
CA TYR A 162 15.26 13.62 -4.57
C TYR A 162 15.10 13.08 -5.98
N GLN A 163 15.17 13.96 -6.99
CA GLN A 163 15.19 13.56 -8.38
C GLN A 163 16.36 12.61 -8.68
N GLU A 164 17.59 12.94 -8.26
CA GLU A 164 18.77 12.08 -8.49
C GLU A 164 18.61 10.68 -7.87
N ILE A 165 18.03 10.62 -6.66
CA ILE A 165 17.74 9.35 -5.99
C ILE A 165 16.65 8.58 -6.76
N ALA A 166 15.59 9.25 -7.19
CA ALA A 166 14.52 8.63 -7.96
C ALA A 166 15.05 8.05 -9.28
N GLU A 167 15.84 8.81 -10.03
CA GLU A 167 16.46 8.39 -11.29
C GLU A 167 17.35 7.16 -11.08
N THR A 168 18.18 7.17 -10.03
CA THR A 168 19.04 6.02 -9.67
C THR A 168 18.19 4.77 -9.41
N ARG A 169 17.19 4.86 -8.53
CA ARG A 169 16.30 3.72 -8.19
C ARG A 169 15.52 3.21 -9.41
N ILE A 170 15.05 4.12 -10.26
CA ILE A 170 14.33 3.80 -11.49
C ILE A 170 15.24 3.08 -12.49
N ALA A 171 16.47 3.55 -12.67
CA ALA A 171 17.44 2.92 -13.56
C ALA A 171 17.80 1.51 -13.08
N GLU A 172 18.05 1.34 -11.78
CA GLU A 172 18.26 0.03 -11.16
C GLU A 172 17.07 -0.90 -11.39
N ALA A 173 15.84 -0.39 -11.23
CA ALA A 173 14.64 -1.20 -11.40
C ALA A 173 14.41 -1.67 -12.84
N ARG A 174 14.74 -0.84 -13.83
CA ARG A 174 14.63 -1.19 -15.25
C ARG A 174 15.68 -2.22 -15.70
N ASN A 175 16.82 -2.27 -15.02
CA ASN A 175 17.91 -3.20 -15.37
C ASN A 175 17.70 -4.61 -14.81
N GLN A 176 16.70 -4.83 -13.97
CA GLN A 176 16.35 -6.17 -13.47
C GLN A 176 15.32 -6.80 -14.40
N GLU A 177 15.65 -7.93 -15.04
CA GLU A 177 14.75 -8.67 -15.96
C GLU A 177 13.41 -9.08 -15.31
N GLN A 178 13.35 -9.09 -13.98
CA GLN A 178 12.13 -9.21 -13.20
C GLN A 178 12.32 -8.44 -11.89
N TYR A 179 11.79 -7.21 -11.81
CA TYR A 179 11.83 -6.43 -10.57
C TYR A 179 10.85 -7.03 -9.55
N ASP A 180 11.37 -7.86 -8.65
CA ASP A 180 10.58 -8.48 -7.60
C ASP A 180 10.36 -7.51 -6.43
N LEU A 181 9.12 -7.05 -6.27
CA LEU A 181 8.70 -6.20 -5.16
C LEU A 181 8.83 -6.90 -3.79
N SER A 182 8.99 -8.23 -3.74
CA SER A 182 9.25 -8.96 -2.49
C SER A 182 10.52 -8.50 -1.77
N LEU A 183 11.48 -7.93 -2.50
CA LEU A 183 12.70 -7.31 -1.96
C LEU A 183 12.42 -6.02 -1.17
N TYR A 184 11.23 -5.44 -1.33
CA TYR A 184 10.77 -4.20 -0.67
C TYR A 184 9.62 -4.42 0.34
N LEU A 185 9.28 -5.68 0.64
CA LEU A 185 8.34 -6.10 1.70
C LEU A 185 9.07 -6.55 2.97
#